data_AF-A0A954UNA0-F1
#
_entry.id   AF-A0A954UNA0-F1
#
_cell.length_a   1.000
_cell.length_b   1.000
_cell.length_c   1.000
_cell.angle_alpha   90.00
_cell.angle_beta   90.00
_cell.angle_gamma   90.00
#
_symmetry.space_group_name_H-M   'P 1'
#
loop_
_entity.id
_entity.type
_entity.pdbx_description
1 polymer ?
#
loop_
_entity_poly.entity_id
_entity_poly.type
_entity_poly.pdbx_seq_one_letter_code
_entity_poly.pdbx_strand_id
1 'polypeptide(L)'
;IVANTGGARTTLSAFAGVGNGNPLETDVAVLDISNTDSWNIEINDVGTSGVVIRQIQQEASNGLVSVVAAGTINVNDADAPAAGITSKAGSVTLDANGTSPNILLRWSIVTEGGAVILDSAGTVTMTGTGDIYTNSGTSSSGANVTISAVNDIWMADDGSAVAEIESGDGTIALTSTSGNIRLGELTSTKLSVNGTAIIITATAGAIVDEDAGTTPDLIAISGTVSLSAANGIGSSNAIETTAGEIEFANAAGTVAINEQDNVSISGSSGGGIDVVVTTANALLTIKNVSGTDLASSTGNITLTADDLEIPGTVNVVTGNMTIAPLTPSQVILLGSNSTTAGGQLGLTDVELNRLHVAGVLTIGSAQSGEIQLTASIDLVSTPEDVTDLHLITSGAIVDSDGASDPTLLTVKNLTLTAASIGNSGDADIDIKVDTLAANTSGTQFIAENDGVTLRGVIAAAFNLVSGGPITDDANASTTVTGNANLAGTSITLGDTATDTFNAGSITVNSTGAVAISEDSATELTGTNTAASLNLDSTGAITDDANASTTVTGNADLAGTSITLGDTATDTFNAGSITVNS
;
A
#
# COMPACT_ATOMS: atom_id res chain seq x y z
N ILE A 1 7.27 -26.62 49.25
CA ILE A 1 8.58 -26.12 49.76
C ILE A 1 8.44 -24.62 50.00
N VAL A 2 8.91 -24.08 51.13
CA VAL A 2 8.84 -22.63 51.41
C VAL A 2 10.26 -22.09 51.56
N ALA A 3 10.64 -21.17 50.66
CA ALA A 3 11.92 -20.46 50.66
C ALA A 3 11.76 -19.09 49.96
N ASN A 4 10.83 -18.29 50.47
CA ASN A 4 10.35 -17.05 49.86
C ASN A 4 11.09 -15.78 50.31
N THR A 5 12.16 -15.90 51.10
CA THR A 5 13.03 -14.77 51.42
C THR A 5 13.82 -14.36 50.18
N GLY A 6 13.91 -13.06 49.88
CA GLY A 6 14.59 -12.56 48.68
C GLY A 6 16.00 -13.14 48.50
N GLY A 7 16.25 -13.73 47.32
CA GLY A 7 17.52 -14.38 46.97
C GLY A 7 17.71 -15.79 47.55
N ALA A 8 16.78 -16.33 48.33
CA ALA A 8 16.85 -17.73 48.75
C ALA A 8 16.64 -18.65 47.55
N ARG A 9 17.60 -19.55 47.36
CA ARG A 9 17.65 -20.49 46.25
C ARG A 9 17.17 -21.86 46.67
N THR A 10 16.23 -22.40 45.92
CA THR A 10 15.77 -23.79 46.00
C THR A 10 16.34 -24.56 44.83
N THR A 11 17.20 -25.54 45.10
CA THR A 11 17.76 -26.44 44.09
C THR A 11 17.12 -27.81 44.19
N LEU A 12 16.56 -28.31 43.09
CA LEU A 12 15.96 -29.64 42.99
C LEU A 12 16.68 -30.43 41.90
N SER A 13 17.18 -31.62 42.24
CA SER A 13 17.80 -32.53 41.27
C SER A 13 17.13 -33.89 41.39
N ALA A 14 16.64 -34.39 40.26
CA ALA A 14 15.94 -35.66 40.18
C ALA A 14 16.47 -36.51 39.02
N PHE A 15 16.41 -37.82 39.20
CA PHE A 15 16.61 -38.75 38.09
C PHE A 15 15.30 -38.97 37.33
N ALA A 16 14.17 -39.06 38.04
CA ALA A 16 12.88 -39.48 37.50
C ALA A 16 11.74 -38.50 37.91
N GLY A 17 11.85 -37.25 37.46
CA GLY A 17 10.82 -36.22 37.57
C GLY A 17 10.84 -35.43 38.89
N VAL A 18 10.25 -34.24 38.84
CA VAL A 18 9.99 -33.36 39.99
C VAL A 18 8.51 -33.02 39.96
N GLY A 19 7.73 -33.40 40.98
CA GLY A 19 6.28 -33.14 41.00
C GLY A 19 5.46 -33.93 39.98
N ASN A 20 6.02 -34.95 39.32
CA ASN A 20 5.34 -35.72 38.28
C ASN A 20 3.98 -36.30 38.72
N GLY A 21 2.90 -35.87 38.07
CA GLY A 21 1.52 -36.36 38.28
C GLY A 21 0.79 -35.68 39.44
N ASN A 22 1.50 -34.89 40.25
CA ASN A 22 0.93 -33.95 41.20
C ASN A 22 1.96 -32.84 41.43
N PRO A 23 1.76 -31.64 40.84
CA PRO A 23 2.75 -30.56 40.87
C PRO A 23 3.28 -30.29 42.27
N LEU A 24 4.58 -30.09 42.39
CA LEU A 24 5.19 -29.80 43.67
C LEU A 24 4.78 -28.39 44.12
N GLU A 25 4.04 -28.28 45.23
CA GLU A 25 3.66 -26.96 45.73
C GLU A 25 4.86 -26.24 46.35
N THR A 26 5.10 -25.00 45.90
CA THR A 26 6.20 -24.16 46.36
C THR A 26 5.74 -22.75 46.73
N ASP A 27 6.54 -22.05 47.52
CA ASP A 27 6.52 -20.60 47.72
C ASP A 27 8.00 -20.20 47.84
N VAL A 28 8.65 -20.00 46.68
CA VAL A 28 10.11 -19.84 46.59
C VAL A 28 10.50 -18.59 45.81
N ALA A 29 11.57 -17.93 46.26
CA ALA A 29 12.07 -16.75 45.57
C ALA A 29 12.87 -17.09 44.30
N VAL A 30 13.76 -18.09 44.37
CA VAL A 30 14.61 -18.52 43.26
C VAL A 30 14.58 -20.04 43.12
N LEU A 31 14.44 -20.52 41.89
CA LEU A 31 14.30 -21.93 41.55
C LEU A 31 15.38 -22.39 40.56
N ASP A 32 15.91 -23.58 40.81
CA ASP A 32 16.91 -24.26 39.99
C ASP A 32 16.59 -25.75 39.96
N ILE A 33 16.24 -26.29 38.79
CA ILE A 33 15.82 -27.69 38.65
C ILE A 33 16.63 -28.42 37.58
N SER A 34 16.99 -29.66 37.85
CA SER A 34 17.50 -30.60 36.85
C SER A 34 16.80 -31.97 36.96
N ASN A 35 16.34 -32.50 35.83
CA ASN A 35 15.80 -33.86 35.69
C ASN A 35 16.50 -34.60 34.54
N THR A 36 17.07 -35.77 34.82
CA THR A 36 18.07 -36.38 33.91
C THR A 36 17.62 -37.58 33.07
N ASP A 37 16.46 -38.21 33.34
CA ASP A 37 16.09 -39.48 32.68
C ASP A 37 14.63 -39.56 32.24
N SER A 38 13.67 -39.46 33.15
CA SER A 38 12.25 -39.70 32.85
C SER A 38 11.30 -38.73 33.57
N TRP A 39 10.05 -38.68 33.11
CA TRP A 39 8.94 -37.95 33.73
C TRP A 39 9.05 -36.42 33.72
N ASN A 40 8.01 -35.77 34.23
CA ASN A 40 7.83 -34.32 34.14
C ASN A 40 8.53 -33.57 35.27
N ILE A 41 8.78 -32.28 35.02
CA ILE A 41 9.01 -31.26 36.05
C ILE A 41 7.71 -30.46 36.14
N GLU A 42 7.01 -30.54 37.27
CA GLU A 42 5.74 -29.87 37.54
C GLU A 42 5.85 -29.11 38.87
N ILE A 43 5.74 -27.78 38.81
CA ILE A 43 5.83 -26.86 39.95
C ILE A 43 4.55 -26.04 40.03
N ASN A 44 4.02 -25.89 41.24
CA ASN A 44 2.93 -24.98 41.52
C ASN A 44 3.36 -24.00 42.63
N ASP A 45 3.84 -22.83 42.24
CA ASP A 45 4.24 -21.79 43.18
C ASP A 45 3.03 -20.95 43.62
N VAL A 46 2.61 -21.15 44.86
CA VAL A 46 1.45 -20.47 45.45
C VAL A 46 1.80 -19.09 46.01
N GLY A 47 3.07 -18.69 45.94
CA GLY A 47 3.57 -17.41 46.41
C GLY A 47 3.15 -16.24 45.51
N THR A 48 2.68 -15.15 46.10
CA THR A 48 2.29 -13.94 45.34
C THR A 48 3.48 -13.04 44.97
N SER A 49 4.66 -13.28 45.55
CA SER A 49 5.87 -12.48 45.32
C SER A 49 6.53 -12.75 43.98
N GLY A 50 6.11 -13.82 43.28
CA GLY A 50 6.72 -14.29 42.05
C GLY A 50 7.91 -15.22 42.30
N VAL A 51 8.31 -15.91 41.23
CA VAL A 51 9.40 -16.89 41.23
C VAL A 51 10.42 -16.51 40.17
N VAL A 52 11.70 -16.48 40.55
CA VAL A 52 12.81 -16.37 39.61
C VAL A 52 13.26 -17.78 39.22
N ILE A 53 13.09 -18.14 37.96
CA ILE A 53 13.66 -19.36 37.41
C ILE A 53 15.08 -19.02 36.98
N ARG A 54 16.06 -19.58 37.70
CA ARG A 54 17.47 -19.46 37.34
C ARG A 54 17.83 -20.49 36.27
N GLN A 55 17.39 -21.73 36.45
CA GLN A 55 17.57 -22.77 35.44
C GLN A 55 16.50 -23.85 35.59
N ILE A 56 16.05 -24.42 34.46
CA ILE A 56 15.39 -25.73 34.42
C ILE A 56 16.04 -26.55 33.31
N GLN A 57 16.59 -27.71 33.63
CA GLN A 57 17.12 -28.66 32.65
C GLN A 57 16.28 -29.94 32.67
N GLN A 58 15.57 -30.20 31.58
CA GLN A 58 14.73 -31.38 31.39
C GLN A 58 15.33 -32.26 30.29
N GLU A 59 16.13 -33.24 30.70
CA GLU A 59 16.84 -34.15 29.78
C GLU A 59 16.03 -35.42 29.46
N ALA A 60 14.86 -35.59 30.10
CA ALA A 60 14.00 -36.72 29.83
C ALA A 60 13.41 -36.64 28.41
N SER A 61 13.47 -37.75 27.67
CA SER A 61 13.08 -37.79 26.25
C SER A 61 11.63 -37.45 25.94
N ASN A 62 10.73 -37.45 26.94
CA ASN A 62 9.33 -37.02 26.81
C ASN A 62 8.87 -36.19 28.03
N GLY A 63 9.80 -35.76 28.90
CA GLY A 63 9.45 -35.07 30.13
C GLY A 63 9.02 -33.64 29.84
N LEU A 64 7.85 -33.25 30.32
CA LEU A 64 7.38 -31.87 30.19
C LEU A 64 8.01 -30.99 31.28
N VAL A 65 7.99 -29.68 31.08
CA VAL A 65 8.22 -28.66 32.11
C VAL A 65 6.93 -27.87 32.27
N SER A 66 6.38 -27.81 33.47
CA SER A 66 5.21 -26.99 33.81
C SER A 66 5.51 -26.21 35.10
N VAL A 67 5.44 -24.88 35.01
CA VAL A 67 5.57 -23.98 36.16
C VAL A 67 4.34 -23.10 36.20
N VAL A 68 3.50 -23.33 37.20
CA VAL A 68 2.36 -22.48 37.53
C VAL A 68 2.76 -21.55 38.66
N ALA A 69 2.48 -20.26 38.58
CA ALA A 69 2.75 -19.30 39.64
C ALA A 69 1.63 -18.25 39.80
N ALA A 70 1.29 -17.93 41.05
CA ALA A 70 0.38 -16.83 41.34
C ALA A 70 1.03 -15.44 41.15
N GLY A 71 2.34 -15.35 41.35
CA GLY A 71 3.13 -14.13 41.10
C GLY A 71 3.87 -14.17 39.75
N THR A 72 4.64 -13.12 39.47
CA THR A 72 5.44 -13.00 38.24
C THR A 72 6.42 -14.17 38.11
N ILE A 73 6.48 -14.79 36.93
CA ILE A 73 7.53 -15.75 36.57
C ILE A 73 8.63 -14.97 35.86
N ASN A 74 9.84 -14.99 36.41
CA ASN A 74 10.99 -14.31 35.84
C ASN A 74 12.07 -15.34 35.50
N VAL A 75 12.24 -15.67 34.21
CA VAL A 75 13.35 -16.52 33.77
C VAL A 75 14.58 -15.63 33.76
N ASN A 76 15.32 -15.69 34.87
CA ASN A 76 16.47 -14.84 35.12
C ASN A 76 17.66 -15.56 35.77
N ASP A 77 18.77 -15.72 35.03
CA ASP A 77 19.99 -16.40 35.43
C ASP A 77 21.25 -15.52 35.52
N ALA A 78 21.53 -14.95 36.69
CA ALA A 78 22.77 -14.19 36.86
C ALA A 78 24.08 -15.02 36.79
N ASP A 79 24.04 -16.37 36.85
CA ASP A 79 25.23 -17.21 37.14
C ASP A 79 25.30 -18.64 36.48
N ALA A 80 24.45 -19.05 35.53
CA ALA A 80 24.41 -20.42 34.93
C ALA A 80 24.41 -20.43 33.36
N PRO A 81 24.37 -21.60 32.66
CA PRO A 81 24.83 -21.75 31.28
C PRO A 81 23.86 -21.17 30.23
N ALA A 82 24.23 -21.25 28.95
CA ALA A 82 23.70 -20.51 27.79
C ALA A 82 22.17 -20.33 27.61
N ALA A 83 21.30 -21.08 28.31
CA ALA A 83 19.83 -20.98 28.22
C ALA A 83 19.17 -21.10 29.61
N GLY A 84 18.05 -20.41 29.83
CA GLY A 84 17.33 -20.39 31.12
C GLY A 84 16.48 -21.63 31.35
N ILE A 85 15.80 -22.14 30.32
CA ILE A 85 15.04 -23.40 30.38
C ILE A 85 15.41 -24.25 29.16
N THR A 86 15.81 -25.51 29.38
CA THR A 86 16.05 -26.48 28.32
C THR A 86 15.15 -27.70 28.48
N SER A 87 14.58 -28.19 27.37
CA SER A 87 13.79 -29.43 27.34
C SER A 87 14.13 -30.29 26.12
N LYS A 88 14.48 -31.55 26.34
CA LYS A 88 14.92 -32.44 25.25
C LYS A 88 13.84 -32.77 24.22
N ALA A 89 12.57 -32.83 24.60
CA ALA A 89 11.46 -33.01 23.64
C ALA A 89 10.09 -32.67 24.21
N GLY A 90 9.96 -32.63 25.54
CA GLY A 90 8.68 -32.28 26.17
C GLY A 90 8.38 -30.79 26.06
N SER A 91 7.09 -30.45 26.09
CA SER A 91 6.67 -29.05 26.09
C SER A 91 7.11 -28.32 27.34
N VAL A 92 7.31 -27.01 27.21
CA VAL A 92 7.53 -26.09 28.32
C VAL A 92 6.29 -25.21 28.47
N THR A 93 5.73 -25.17 29.67
CA THR A 93 4.58 -24.32 30.01
C THR A 93 4.91 -23.45 31.21
N LEU A 94 4.80 -22.13 31.03
CA LEU A 94 4.86 -21.16 32.11
C LEU A 94 3.47 -20.50 32.23
N ASP A 95 2.81 -20.67 33.36
CA ASP A 95 1.46 -20.17 33.63
C ASP A 95 1.48 -19.23 34.84
N ALA A 96 1.42 -17.93 34.58
CA ALA A 96 1.30 -16.88 35.58
C ALA A 96 -0.17 -16.46 35.71
N ASN A 97 -0.93 -17.14 36.58
CA ASN A 97 -2.40 -17.06 36.65
C ASN A 97 -3.00 -16.32 37.86
N GLY A 98 -2.18 -15.63 38.65
CA GLY A 98 -2.68 -14.78 39.73
C GLY A 98 -3.33 -13.49 39.25
N THR A 99 -3.44 -12.49 40.14
CA THR A 99 -4.04 -11.19 39.82
C THR A 99 -3.04 -10.29 39.08
N SER A 100 -2.98 -10.43 37.76
CA SER A 100 -2.09 -9.69 36.85
C SER A 100 -0.57 -9.90 37.03
N PRO A 101 -0.07 -11.13 37.28
CA PRO A 101 1.36 -11.41 37.23
C PRO A 101 1.88 -11.39 35.80
N ASN A 102 3.17 -11.10 35.65
CA ASN A 102 3.83 -11.06 34.36
C ASN A 102 4.63 -12.35 34.10
N ILE A 103 4.98 -12.59 32.85
CA ILE A 103 6.11 -13.46 32.49
C ILE A 103 7.22 -12.58 31.94
N LEU A 104 8.42 -12.72 32.48
CA LEU A 104 9.59 -11.97 32.05
C LEU A 104 10.67 -12.96 31.61
N LEU A 105 10.94 -13.02 30.32
CA LEU A 105 12.00 -13.82 29.72
C LEU A 105 13.23 -12.94 29.52
N ARG A 106 14.27 -13.19 30.31
CA ARG A 106 15.56 -12.52 30.20
C ARG A 106 16.66 -13.47 29.71
N TRP A 107 16.34 -14.76 29.65
CA TRP A 107 17.13 -15.83 29.03
C TRP A 107 16.23 -16.74 28.25
N SER A 108 16.84 -17.48 27.33
CA SER A 108 16.12 -18.28 26.36
C SER A 108 15.42 -19.51 26.95
N ILE A 109 14.37 -19.93 26.24
CA ILE A 109 13.72 -21.23 26.37
C ILE A 109 14.06 -22.04 25.13
N VAL A 110 14.65 -23.23 25.32
CA VAL A 110 15.16 -24.06 24.23
C VAL A 110 14.55 -25.46 24.33
N THR A 111 13.96 -25.96 23.24
CA THR A 111 13.44 -27.33 23.19
C THR A 111 13.82 -28.06 21.90
N GLU A 112 14.06 -29.37 21.95
CA GLU A 112 14.26 -30.21 20.75
C GLU A 112 12.90 -30.79 20.25
N GLY A 113 12.01 -29.93 19.76
CA GLY A 113 10.71 -30.31 19.20
C GLY A 113 9.53 -30.29 20.18
N GLY A 114 9.70 -29.68 21.35
CA GLY A 114 8.63 -29.50 22.34
C GLY A 114 7.90 -28.17 22.16
N ALA A 115 6.57 -28.15 22.31
CA ALA A 115 5.84 -26.87 22.26
C ALA A 115 6.23 -25.96 23.43
N VAL A 116 6.18 -24.64 23.23
CA VAL A 116 6.37 -23.65 24.31
C VAL A 116 5.07 -22.89 24.49
N ILE A 117 4.58 -22.83 25.72
CA ILE A 117 3.32 -22.16 26.09
C ILE A 117 3.61 -21.18 27.22
N LEU A 118 3.35 -19.90 26.99
CA LEU A 118 3.40 -18.85 28.01
C LEU A 118 1.99 -18.29 28.18
N ASP A 119 1.46 -18.34 29.39
CA ASP A 119 0.16 -17.76 29.73
C ASP A 119 0.33 -16.79 30.89
N SER A 120 -0.05 -15.53 30.68
CA SER A 120 0.09 -14.47 31.67
C SER A 120 -1.20 -13.68 31.82
N ALA A 121 -1.71 -13.62 33.05
CA ALA A 121 -2.81 -12.71 33.40
C ALA A 121 -2.39 -11.21 33.42
N GLY A 122 -1.12 -10.91 33.15
CA GLY A 122 -0.55 -9.57 33.00
C GLY A 122 0.12 -9.41 31.63
N THR A 123 1.38 -9.02 31.64
CA THR A 123 2.21 -8.79 30.44
C THR A 123 3.23 -9.91 30.26
N VAL A 124 3.49 -10.30 29.01
CA VAL A 124 4.68 -11.09 28.65
C VAL A 124 5.75 -10.15 28.10
N THR A 125 6.96 -10.22 28.64
CA THR A 125 8.09 -9.41 28.15
C THR A 125 9.29 -10.29 27.87
N MET A 126 9.88 -10.15 26.68
CA MET A 126 11.09 -10.83 26.23
C MET A 126 12.16 -9.77 25.98
N THR A 127 13.31 -9.88 26.65
CA THR A 127 14.48 -9.04 26.32
C THR A 127 15.22 -9.65 25.15
N GLY A 128 16.18 -8.96 24.51
CA GLY A 128 16.95 -9.52 23.38
C GLY A 128 17.96 -10.64 23.71
N THR A 129 17.70 -11.36 24.80
CA THR A 129 18.34 -12.61 25.22
C THR A 129 17.30 -13.63 25.67
N GLY A 130 16.04 -13.24 25.70
CA GLY A 130 14.88 -13.99 26.18
C GLY A 130 14.24 -14.80 25.06
N ASP A 131 15.05 -15.36 24.17
CA ASP A 131 14.61 -15.99 22.93
C ASP A 131 13.89 -17.32 23.16
N ILE A 132 13.15 -17.79 22.16
CA ILE A 132 12.48 -19.10 22.20
C ILE A 132 12.83 -19.89 20.96
N TYR A 133 13.45 -21.05 21.15
CA TYR A 133 13.79 -21.99 20.08
C TYR A 133 13.12 -23.34 20.33
N THR A 134 12.33 -23.84 19.37
CA THR A 134 11.71 -25.18 19.49
C THR A 134 12.22 -26.20 18.48
N ASN A 135 13.12 -25.77 17.59
CA ASN A 135 13.75 -26.57 16.55
C ASN A 135 15.23 -26.86 16.86
N SER A 136 15.70 -26.57 18.09
CA SER A 136 17.10 -26.78 18.44
C SER A 136 17.41 -28.28 18.47
N GLY A 137 18.13 -28.79 17.47
CA GLY A 137 18.40 -30.22 17.32
C GLY A 137 18.91 -30.55 15.90
N THR A 138 19.10 -31.83 15.58
CA THR A 138 19.51 -32.25 14.22
C THR A 138 18.35 -32.34 13.22
N SER A 139 17.12 -32.08 13.67
CA SER A 139 15.90 -32.12 12.84
C SER A 139 15.45 -30.71 12.52
N SER A 140 15.16 -30.44 11.24
CA SER A 140 14.50 -29.21 10.79
C SER A 140 13.03 -29.08 11.25
N SER A 141 12.56 -29.96 12.14
CA SER A 141 11.19 -29.96 12.66
C SER A 141 11.18 -29.29 14.02
N GLY A 142 10.30 -28.31 14.17
CA GLY A 142 10.07 -27.60 15.43
C GLY A 142 8.66 -27.84 15.93
N ALA A 143 8.24 -27.05 16.92
CA ALA A 143 6.93 -27.18 17.54
C ALA A 143 6.27 -25.82 17.73
N ASN A 144 5.00 -25.84 18.10
CA ASN A 144 4.26 -24.60 18.26
C ASN A 144 4.80 -23.77 19.43
N VAL A 145 4.87 -22.46 19.24
CA VAL A 145 5.06 -21.49 20.30
C VAL A 145 3.74 -20.74 20.48
N THR A 146 3.22 -20.68 21.70
CA THR A 146 1.98 -19.98 22.01
C THR A 146 2.20 -19.06 23.20
N ILE A 147 1.96 -17.77 23.00
CA ILE A 147 2.09 -16.74 24.03
C ILE A 147 0.75 -16.03 24.18
N SER A 148 0.18 -16.09 25.38
CA SER A 148 -1.04 -15.36 25.74
C SER A 148 -0.75 -14.38 26.87
N ALA A 149 -1.22 -13.15 26.69
CA ALA A 149 -1.19 -12.11 27.69
C ALA A 149 -2.56 -11.43 27.79
N VAL A 150 -2.97 -11.07 29.00
CA VAL A 150 -4.13 -10.18 29.17
C VAL A 150 -3.78 -8.76 28.73
N ASN A 151 -2.61 -8.25 29.12
CA ASN A 151 -2.10 -6.94 28.74
C ASN A 151 -1.16 -7.09 27.54
N ASP A 152 -0.05 -6.35 27.49
CA ASP A 152 0.86 -6.35 26.36
C ASP A 152 1.65 -7.66 26.22
N ILE A 153 2.04 -7.96 24.98
CA ILE A 153 3.22 -8.79 24.69
C ILE A 153 4.29 -7.81 24.18
N TRP A 154 5.45 -7.81 24.83
CA TRP A 154 6.57 -6.96 24.43
C TRP A 154 7.81 -7.81 24.15
N MET A 155 8.21 -7.83 22.90
CA MET A 155 9.50 -8.33 22.46
C MET A 155 10.42 -7.13 22.28
N ALA A 156 11.64 -7.22 22.81
CA ALA A 156 12.63 -6.17 22.60
C ALA A 156 13.06 -6.16 21.14
N ASP A 157 12.97 -4.99 20.51
CA ASP A 157 13.60 -4.71 19.24
C ASP A 157 14.06 -3.24 19.22
N ASP A 158 15.31 -3.00 19.62
CA ASP A 158 15.90 -1.66 19.64
C ASP A 158 17.10 -1.53 18.67
N GLY A 159 17.23 -2.48 17.73
CA GLY A 159 18.34 -2.60 16.80
C GLY A 159 19.69 -3.05 17.42
N SER A 160 19.80 -3.15 18.75
CA SER A 160 20.98 -3.70 19.44
C SER A 160 20.68 -5.00 20.18
N ALA A 161 19.43 -5.23 20.57
CA ALA A 161 18.95 -6.43 21.22
C ALA A 161 17.57 -6.80 20.67
N VAL A 162 17.52 -7.88 19.89
CA VAL A 162 16.30 -8.41 19.27
C VAL A 162 15.91 -9.68 20.01
N ALA A 163 14.67 -9.77 20.50
CA ALA A 163 14.13 -11.00 21.03
C ALA A 163 13.60 -11.86 19.87
N GLU A 164 14.05 -13.12 19.79
CA GLU A 164 13.72 -14.02 18.68
C GLU A 164 12.79 -15.16 19.11
N ILE A 165 11.85 -15.54 18.25
CA ILE A 165 11.11 -16.80 18.35
C ILE A 165 11.29 -17.61 17.08
N GLU A 166 11.84 -18.82 17.18
CA GLU A 166 11.98 -19.76 16.07
C GLU A 166 11.23 -21.08 16.33
N SER A 167 10.29 -21.40 15.44
CA SER A 167 9.41 -22.57 15.60
C SER A 167 9.65 -23.72 14.63
N GLY A 168 10.68 -23.65 13.77
CA GLY A 168 10.86 -24.64 12.69
C GLY A 168 9.61 -24.71 11.81
N ASP A 169 9.01 -25.89 11.64
CA ASP A 169 7.74 -26.09 10.93
C ASP A 169 6.48 -25.95 11.82
N GLY A 170 6.65 -25.54 13.08
CA GLY A 170 5.58 -25.20 14.01
C GLY A 170 4.94 -23.84 13.74
N THR A 171 3.79 -23.58 14.36
CA THR A 171 3.12 -22.27 14.34
C THR A 171 3.57 -21.42 15.52
N ILE A 172 3.84 -20.13 15.28
CA ILE A 172 3.98 -19.11 16.33
C ILE A 172 2.63 -18.40 16.50
N ALA A 173 2.08 -18.38 17.71
CA ALA A 173 0.82 -17.72 18.01
C ALA A 173 0.99 -16.75 19.19
N LEU A 174 0.77 -15.45 18.94
CA LEU A 174 0.79 -14.39 19.95
C LEU A 174 -0.61 -13.84 20.14
N THR A 175 -1.09 -13.73 21.38
CA THR A 175 -2.41 -13.18 21.69
C THR A 175 -2.36 -12.25 22.87
N SER A 176 -2.70 -10.98 22.62
CA SER A 176 -2.98 -9.99 23.66
C SER A 176 -4.48 -9.69 23.70
N THR A 177 -5.08 -9.73 24.89
CA THR A 177 -6.53 -9.51 25.05
C THR A 177 -6.89 -8.02 25.16
N SER A 178 -6.07 -7.24 25.85
CA SER A 178 -6.35 -5.83 26.17
C SER A 178 -5.24 -4.86 25.76
N GLY A 179 -4.05 -5.37 25.47
CA GLY A 179 -2.85 -4.59 25.19
C GLY A 179 -2.40 -4.68 23.73
N ASN A 180 -1.25 -4.09 23.47
CA ASN A 180 -0.56 -4.15 22.20
C ASN A 180 0.35 -5.38 22.13
N ILE A 181 0.72 -5.76 20.91
CA ILE A 181 1.81 -6.70 20.66
C ILE A 181 2.91 -5.90 19.98
N ARG A 182 4.04 -5.76 20.67
CA ARG A 182 5.26 -5.12 20.20
C ARG A 182 6.22 -6.22 19.75
N LEU A 183 6.58 -6.20 18.48
CA LEU A 183 7.32 -7.27 17.83
C LEU A 183 8.84 -7.12 18.05
N GLY A 184 9.49 -8.27 17.96
CA GLY A 184 10.86 -8.42 17.51
C GLY A 184 10.81 -9.46 16.39
N GLU A 185 11.77 -10.38 16.31
CA GLU A 185 11.80 -11.35 15.21
C GLU A 185 10.99 -12.64 15.50
N LEU A 186 10.10 -13.00 14.57
CA LEU A 186 9.33 -14.25 14.56
C LEU A 186 9.63 -15.06 13.28
N THR A 187 10.16 -16.26 13.43
CA THR A 187 10.57 -17.11 12.31
C THR A 187 9.89 -18.47 12.32
N SER A 188 9.15 -18.78 11.25
CA SER A 188 8.54 -20.09 10.99
C SER A 188 8.72 -20.52 9.53
N THR A 189 9.13 -21.76 9.33
CA THR A 189 9.26 -22.41 8.01
C THR A 189 8.02 -23.20 7.60
N LYS A 190 6.93 -23.08 8.38
CA LYS A 190 5.68 -23.79 8.10
C LYS A 190 5.09 -23.35 6.77
N LEU A 191 4.82 -24.32 5.90
CA LEU A 191 4.23 -24.07 4.58
C LEU A 191 2.74 -23.70 4.69
N SER A 192 2.26 -22.80 3.85
CA SER A 192 0.86 -22.32 3.80
C SER A 192 -0.14 -23.47 3.59
N VAL A 193 0.24 -24.48 2.80
CA VAL A 193 -0.57 -25.70 2.59
C VAL A 193 -0.79 -26.52 3.87
N ASN A 194 0.03 -26.30 4.90
CA ASN A 194 -0.07 -26.93 6.22
C ASN A 194 -0.72 -25.99 7.26
N GLY A 195 -1.34 -24.89 6.82
CA GLY A 195 -1.97 -23.87 7.65
C GLY A 195 -1.06 -22.68 7.93
N THR A 196 -1.47 -21.83 8.87
CA THR A 196 -0.81 -20.57 9.19
C THR A 196 0.50 -20.78 9.97
N ALA A 197 1.55 -20.07 9.54
CA ALA A 197 2.88 -20.12 10.14
C ALA A 197 2.98 -19.20 11.36
N ILE A 198 2.49 -17.96 11.22
CA ILE A 198 2.51 -16.94 12.29
C ILE A 198 1.10 -16.37 12.45
N ILE A 199 0.60 -16.36 13.69
CA ILE A 199 -0.71 -15.81 14.06
C ILE A 199 -0.51 -14.76 15.15
N ILE A 200 -0.91 -13.52 14.90
CA ILE A 200 -0.81 -12.44 15.88
C ILE A 200 -2.20 -11.82 16.08
N THR A 201 -2.66 -11.76 17.31
CA THR A 201 -3.98 -11.22 17.66
C THR A 201 -3.88 -10.23 18.82
N ALA A 202 -3.94 -8.93 18.50
CA ALA A 202 -4.07 -7.84 19.46
C ALA A 202 -5.54 -7.42 19.57
N THR A 203 -6.31 -8.13 20.39
CA THR A 203 -7.79 -8.07 20.41
C THR A 203 -8.34 -6.67 20.65
N ALA A 204 -7.70 -5.87 21.51
CA ALA A 204 -8.08 -4.49 21.80
C ALA A 204 -6.95 -3.48 21.54
N GLY A 205 -5.79 -3.93 21.07
CA GLY A 205 -4.60 -3.11 20.86
C GLY A 205 -4.18 -3.03 19.40
N ALA A 206 -2.94 -2.61 19.21
CA ALA A 206 -2.23 -2.55 17.94
C ALA A 206 -1.15 -3.63 17.87
N ILE A 207 -0.78 -3.99 16.65
CA ILE A 207 0.46 -4.72 16.35
C ILE A 207 1.49 -3.67 15.91
N VAL A 208 2.62 -3.63 16.61
CA VAL A 208 3.59 -2.53 16.54
C VAL A 208 4.96 -3.12 16.28
N ASP A 209 5.62 -2.62 15.26
CA ASP A 209 7.07 -2.69 15.15
C ASP A 209 7.68 -1.56 16.00
N GLU A 210 8.66 -1.93 16.83
CA GLU A 210 9.34 -1.06 17.78
C GLU A 210 10.56 -0.36 17.20
N ASP A 211 11.13 -0.89 16.12
CA ASP A 211 12.32 -0.34 15.51
C ASP A 211 11.97 0.56 14.30
N ALA A 212 12.99 1.05 13.62
CA ALA A 212 12.84 1.88 12.41
C ALA A 212 13.75 1.36 11.28
N GLY A 213 14.09 0.08 11.39
CA GLY A 213 15.01 -0.68 10.60
C GLY A 213 14.36 -1.20 9.33
N THR A 214 15.00 -2.21 8.76
CA THR A 214 14.50 -2.90 7.56
C THR A 214 14.68 -4.41 7.70
N THR A 215 14.93 -4.90 8.91
CA THR A 215 15.06 -6.32 9.20
C THR A 215 13.66 -6.90 9.34
N PRO A 216 13.33 -8.02 8.67
CA PRO A 216 12.01 -8.62 8.81
C PRO A 216 11.66 -8.92 10.27
N ASP A 217 10.55 -8.37 10.75
CA ASP A 217 9.91 -8.79 11.99
C ASP A 217 9.33 -10.20 11.85
N LEU A 218 8.72 -10.49 10.69
CA LEU A 218 7.98 -11.72 10.46
C LEU A 218 8.55 -12.49 9.25
N ILE A 219 9.11 -13.66 9.51
CA ILE A 219 9.71 -14.52 8.48
C ILE A 219 8.90 -15.79 8.31
N ALA A 220 8.18 -15.88 7.19
CA ALA A 220 7.36 -17.01 6.77
C ALA A 220 7.32 -17.16 5.23
N ILE A 221 8.49 -17.24 4.58
CA ILE A 221 8.70 -17.21 3.10
C ILE A 221 7.71 -18.07 2.29
N SER A 222 7.28 -19.22 2.82
CA SER A 222 6.32 -20.11 2.14
C SER A 222 5.06 -20.38 2.98
N GLY A 223 4.90 -19.63 4.07
CA GLY A 223 3.82 -19.73 5.03
C GLY A 223 2.83 -18.57 4.91
N THR A 224 1.70 -18.72 5.59
CA THR A 224 0.75 -17.63 5.78
C THR A 224 1.03 -16.94 7.11
N VAL A 225 1.07 -15.62 7.11
CA VAL A 225 1.07 -14.73 8.29
C VAL A 225 -0.34 -14.18 8.46
N SER A 226 -0.94 -14.34 9.64
CA SER A 226 -2.27 -13.82 9.97
C SER A 226 -2.18 -12.76 11.06
N LEU A 227 -2.62 -11.54 10.76
CA LEU A 227 -2.53 -10.38 11.63
C LEU A 227 -3.93 -9.85 11.98
N SER A 228 -4.27 -9.76 13.26
CA SER A 228 -5.52 -9.15 13.69
C SER A 228 -5.32 -8.14 14.80
N ALA A 229 -5.84 -6.93 14.62
CA ALA A 229 -5.71 -5.82 15.55
C ALA A 229 -6.97 -4.96 15.63
N ALA A 230 -7.14 -4.25 16.75
CA ALA A 230 -8.21 -3.27 16.90
C ALA A 230 -7.78 -1.85 16.48
N ASN A 231 -6.52 -1.49 16.72
CA ASN A 231 -6.04 -0.10 16.65
C ASN A 231 -4.83 0.09 15.72
N GLY A 232 -4.71 -0.72 14.68
CA GLY A 232 -3.67 -0.60 13.67
C GLY A 232 -2.67 -1.76 13.68
N ILE A 233 -2.06 -1.96 12.52
CA ILE A 233 -1.00 -2.93 12.26
C ILE A 233 0.12 -2.14 11.60
N GLY A 234 1.26 -1.98 12.27
CA GLY A 234 2.36 -1.17 11.74
C GLY A 234 2.03 0.32 11.53
N SER A 235 1.00 0.87 12.19
CA SER A 235 0.55 2.25 11.92
C SER A 235 1.60 3.34 12.20
N SER A 236 2.61 3.07 13.04
CA SER A 236 3.66 4.04 13.41
C SER A 236 4.99 3.76 12.72
N ASN A 237 5.38 2.50 12.65
CA ASN A 237 6.35 1.98 11.70
C ASN A 237 5.77 0.74 11.05
N ALA A 238 5.97 0.58 9.73
CA ALA A 238 5.44 -0.54 8.99
C ALA A 238 6.03 -1.85 9.52
N ILE A 239 5.27 -2.94 9.48
CA ILE A 239 5.82 -4.25 9.86
C ILE A 239 6.66 -4.76 8.70
N GLU A 240 7.93 -5.07 8.97
CA GLU A 240 8.79 -5.68 7.97
C GLU A 240 8.54 -7.20 7.91
N THR A 241 8.39 -7.70 6.69
CA THR A 241 7.93 -9.06 6.44
C THR A 241 8.74 -9.75 5.35
N THR A 242 8.81 -11.08 5.45
CA THR A 242 9.25 -11.97 4.38
C THR A 242 8.28 -13.15 4.37
N ALA A 243 7.13 -12.98 3.72
CA ALA A 243 6.00 -13.90 3.80
C ALA A 243 5.45 -14.28 2.41
N GLY A 244 5.17 -15.57 2.23
CA GLY A 244 4.50 -16.02 1.00
C GLY A 244 3.05 -15.55 0.91
N GLU A 245 2.37 -15.45 2.06
CA GLU A 245 1.02 -14.90 2.15
C GLU A 245 0.83 -14.09 3.45
N ILE A 246 0.13 -12.96 3.36
CA ILE A 246 -0.32 -12.17 4.51
C ILE A 246 -1.84 -11.99 4.47
N GLU A 247 -2.50 -12.38 5.55
CA GLU A 247 -3.92 -12.13 5.79
C GLU A 247 -4.07 -11.17 6.97
N PHE A 248 -4.88 -10.11 6.84
CA PHE A 248 -5.09 -9.16 7.93
C PHE A 248 -6.54 -8.75 8.19
N ALA A 249 -6.84 -8.47 9.44
CA ALA A 249 -8.12 -7.91 9.88
C ALA A 249 -7.90 -6.83 10.93
N ASN A 250 -8.11 -5.57 10.54
CA ASN A 250 -7.87 -4.41 11.39
C ASN A 250 -9.16 -3.57 11.59
N ALA A 251 -9.54 -3.31 12.84
CA ALA A 251 -10.80 -2.61 13.12
C ALA A 251 -10.71 -1.07 12.95
N ALA A 252 -9.56 -0.46 13.23
CA ALA A 252 -9.30 0.97 13.11
C ALA A 252 -7.80 1.25 12.98
N GLY A 253 -7.41 2.46 12.56
CA GLY A 253 -6.01 2.78 12.28
C GLY A 253 -5.55 2.20 10.93
N THR A 254 -4.26 2.38 10.61
CA THR A 254 -3.68 1.97 9.33
C THR A 254 -3.08 0.56 9.44
N VAL A 255 -3.16 -0.21 8.36
CA VAL A 255 -2.31 -1.38 8.14
C VAL A 255 -1.13 -0.93 7.29
N ALA A 256 0.10 -0.97 7.81
CA ALA A 256 1.31 -0.66 7.06
C ALA A 256 2.27 -1.85 7.10
N ILE A 257 2.69 -2.32 5.92
CA ILE A 257 3.52 -3.52 5.74
C ILE A 257 4.60 -3.22 4.71
N ASN A 258 5.84 -3.54 5.07
CA ASN A 258 6.98 -3.59 4.16
C ASN A 258 7.35 -5.05 3.91
N GLU A 259 7.23 -5.52 2.68
CA GLU A 259 7.49 -6.91 2.31
C GLU A 259 8.73 -7.01 1.42
N GLN A 260 9.55 -8.03 1.61
CA GLN A 260 10.87 -8.18 0.99
C GLN A 260 10.91 -9.28 -0.08
N ASP A 261 9.85 -10.05 -0.27
CA ASP A 261 9.76 -11.01 -1.36
C ASP A 261 8.42 -10.95 -2.09
N ASN A 262 8.10 -12.01 -2.83
CA ASN A 262 6.82 -12.11 -3.52
C ASN A 262 5.75 -12.46 -2.49
N VAL A 263 4.68 -11.68 -2.46
CA VAL A 263 3.64 -11.85 -1.46
C VAL A 263 2.25 -11.86 -2.08
N SER A 264 1.40 -12.73 -1.55
CA SER A 264 -0.05 -12.63 -1.73
C SER A 264 -0.66 -11.97 -0.50
N ILE A 265 -1.49 -10.94 -0.67
CA ILE A 265 -2.19 -10.29 0.44
C ILE A 265 -3.70 -10.41 0.31
N SER A 266 -4.37 -10.45 1.46
CA SER A 266 -5.80 -10.19 1.58
C SER A 266 -6.14 -9.62 2.96
N GLY A 267 -7.23 -8.88 3.07
CA GLY A 267 -7.65 -8.37 4.36
C GLY A 267 -8.52 -7.13 4.29
N SER A 268 -8.92 -6.68 5.48
CA SER A 268 -9.68 -5.44 5.61
C SER A 268 -9.15 -4.57 6.74
N SER A 269 -9.26 -3.25 6.55
CA SER A 269 -8.91 -2.24 7.53
C SER A 269 -10.06 -1.26 7.72
N GLY A 270 -10.34 -0.92 8.98
CA GLY A 270 -11.22 0.20 9.31
C GLY A 270 -10.63 1.53 8.84
N GLY A 271 -9.31 1.72 8.95
CA GLY A 271 -8.59 2.89 8.43
C GLY A 271 -7.89 2.58 7.10
N GLY A 272 -6.71 3.16 6.88
CA GLY A 272 -5.96 2.98 5.63
C GLY A 272 -5.23 1.64 5.51
N ILE A 273 -4.74 1.36 4.31
CA ILE A 273 -3.83 0.26 4.00
C ILE A 273 -2.66 0.83 3.19
N ASP A 274 -1.45 0.55 3.62
CA ASP A 274 -0.20 0.91 2.95
C ASP A 274 0.66 -0.34 2.84
N VAL A 275 0.90 -0.82 1.63
CA VAL A 275 1.72 -2.02 1.39
C VAL A 275 2.82 -1.66 0.42
N VAL A 276 4.06 -1.90 0.84
CA VAL A 276 5.25 -1.66 0.03
C VAL A 276 6.00 -2.98 -0.15
N VAL A 277 6.07 -3.46 -1.38
CA VAL A 277 7.03 -4.52 -1.74
C VAL A 277 8.37 -3.84 -2.01
N THR A 278 9.31 -4.04 -1.11
CA THR A 278 10.61 -3.35 -1.02
C THR A 278 11.70 -3.97 -1.89
N THR A 279 11.50 -5.21 -2.35
CA THR A 279 12.39 -5.86 -3.30
C THR A 279 11.98 -5.55 -4.74
N ALA A 280 12.92 -4.97 -5.50
CA ALA A 280 12.68 -4.62 -6.88
C ALA A 280 12.24 -5.85 -7.71
N ASN A 281 11.20 -5.66 -8.52
CA ASN A 281 10.56 -6.69 -9.35
C ASN A 281 9.91 -7.86 -8.60
N ALA A 282 9.80 -7.80 -7.28
CA ALA A 282 9.00 -8.78 -6.55
C ALA A 282 7.50 -8.52 -6.79
N LEU A 283 6.75 -9.60 -6.89
CA LEU A 283 5.33 -9.59 -7.25
C LEU A 283 4.47 -9.37 -6.00
N LEU A 284 3.65 -8.33 -6.03
CA LEU A 284 2.50 -8.20 -5.14
C LEU A 284 1.27 -8.84 -5.79
N THR A 285 0.59 -9.75 -5.10
CA THR A 285 -0.68 -10.33 -5.57
C THR A 285 -1.80 -9.96 -4.61
N ILE A 286 -2.89 -9.36 -5.11
CA ILE A 286 -4.12 -9.19 -4.32
C ILE A 286 -4.98 -10.46 -4.46
N LYS A 287 -4.93 -11.33 -3.46
CA LYS A 287 -5.50 -12.66 -3.53
C LYS A 287 -7.02 -12.61 -3.72
N ASN A 288 -7.53 -13.46 -4.61
CA ASN A 288 -8.96 -13.72 -4.72
C ASN A 288 -9.38 -14.71 -3.62
N VAL A 289 -9.99 -14.21 -2.56
CA VAL A 289 -10.58 -15.01 -1.49
C VAL A 289 -12.11 -14.98 -1.63
N SER A 290 -12.82 -15.98 -1.09
CA SER A 290 -14.28 -15.92 -1.09
C SER A 290 -14.76 -14.87 -0.09
N GLY A 291 -14.90 -13.60 -0.49
CA GLY A 291 -15.30 -12.52 0.41
C GLY A 291 -14.84 -11.13 -0.07
N THR A 292 -14.42 -10.28 0.87
CA THR A 292 -13.71 -9.02 0.57
C THR A 292 -12.22 -9.28 0.51
N ASP A 293 -11.62 -9.12 -0.67
CA ASP A 293 -10.22 -9.49 -0.90
C ASP A 293 -9.25 -8.46 -0.32
N LEU A 294 -9.41 -7.19 -0.65
CA LEU A 294 -8.71 -6.08 -0.01
C LEU A 294 -9.66 -4.90 0.20
N ALA A 295 -9.84 -4.43 1.44
CA ALA A 295 -10.80 -3.36 1.69
C ALA A 295 -10.37 -2.35 2.75
N SER A 296 -10.61 -1.07 2.48
CA SER A 296 -10.49 0.04 3.43
C SER A 296 -11.84 0.73 3.62
N SER A 297 -12.24 0.92 4.88
CA SER A 297 -13.53 1.55 5.19
C SER A 297 -13.48 3.07 5.28
N THR A 298 -12.40 3.64 5.84
CA THR A 298 -12.27 5.10 6.03
C THR A 298 -10.97 5.73 5.51
N GLY A 299 -10.00 4.94 5.05
CA GLY A 299 -8.68 5.43 4.67
C GLY A 299 -8.29 5.16 3.22
N ASN A 300 -7.14 5.68 2.82
CA ASN A 300 -6.59 5.39 1.50
C ASN A 300 -6.04 3.96 1.44
N ILE A 301 -5.99 3.39 0.23
CA ILE A 301 -5.17 2.21 -0.07
C ILE A 301 -4.01 2.65 -0.94
N THR A 302 -2.78 2.43 -0.48
CA THR A 302 -1.55 2.64 -1.25
C THR A 302 -0.86 1.31 -1.46
N LEU A 303 -0.63 0.95 -2.72
CA LEU A 303 0.14 -0.23 -3.12
C LEU A 303 1.38 0.22 -3.87
N THR A 304 2.55 -0.08 -3.33
CA THR A 304 3.85 0.24 -3.93
C THR A 304 4.57 -1.04 -4.26
N ALA A 305 4.67 -1.39 -5.54
CA ALA A 305 5.35 -2.59 -6.02
C ALA A 305 5.77 -2.42 -7.47
N ASP A 306 6.88 -3.03 -7.86
CA ASP A 306 7.33 -3.00 -9.26
C ASP A 306 6.54 -3.95 -10.17
N ASP A 307 5.89 -4.97 -9.60
CA ASP A 307 5.01 -5.92 -10.30
C ASP A 307 3.77 -6.17 -9.44
N LEU A 308 2.60 -6.25 -10.08
CA LEU A 308 1.30 -6.33 -9.40
C LEU A 308 0.33 -7.21 -10.19
N GLU A 309 -0.33 -8.13 -9.51
CA GLU A 309 -1.45 -8.91 -10.05
C GLU A 309 -2.68 -8.73 -9.14
N ILE A 310 -3.85 -8.49 -9.74
CA ILE A 310 -5.10 -8.26 -8.99
C ILE A 310 -6.16 -9.29 -9.40
N PRO A 311 -6.03 -10.57 -8.98
CA PRO A 311 -7.08 -11.56 -9.19
C PRO A 311 -8.28 -11.36 -8.26
N GLY A 312 -8.12 -10.65 -7.14
CA GLY A 312 -9.20 -10.29 -6.20
C GLY A 312 -9.84 -8.93 -6.44
N THR A 313 -10.85 -8.54 -5.67
CA THR A 313 -11.46 -7.19 -5.68
C THR A 313 -10.82 -6.26 -4.66
N VAL A 314 -10.55 -5.01 -5.05
CA VAL A 314 -10.11 -3.98 -4.10
C VAL A 314 -11.23 -2.98 -3.87
N ASN A 315 -11.53 -2.67 -2.60
CA ASN A 315 -12.60 -1.75 -2.24
C ASN A 315 -12.12 -0.62 -1.31
N VAL A 316 -12.23 0.61 -1.77
CA VAL A 316 -11.98 1.83 -1.00
C VAL A 316 -13.31 2.56 -0.82
N VAL A 317 -13.95 2.31 0.32
CA VAL A 317 -15.30 2.82 0.61
C VAL A 317 -15.29 4.34 0.77
N THR A 318 -14.27 4.87 1.44
CA THR A 318 -13.98 6.31 1.46
C THR A 318 -12.48 6.51 1.38
N GLY A 319 -12.03 7.49 0.59
CA GLY A 319 -10.61 7.78 0.40
C GLY A 319 -10.17 7.48 -1.03
N ASN A 320 -8.86 7.58 -1.25
CA ASN A 320 -8.24 7.41 -2.54
C ASN A 320 -7.50 6.06 -2.62
N MET A 321 -7.27 5.61 -3.84
CA MET A 321 -6.37 4.50 -4.12
C MET A 321 -5.15 5.00 -4.88
N THR A 322 -3.96 4.56 -4.50
CA THR A 322 -2.72 4.82 -5.23
C THR A 322 -2.05 3.50 -5.55
N ILE A 323 -1.68 3.30 -6.81
CA ILE A 323 -0.83 2.19 -7.26
C ILE A 323 0.39 2.80 -7.93
N ALA A 324 1.58 2.51 -7.42
CA ALA A 324 2.82 3.08 -7.97
C ALA A 324 3.97 2.06 -7.95
N PRO A 325 4.92 2.17 -8.90
CA PRO A 325 6.16 1.41 -8.83
C PRO A 325 7.01 1.83 -7.64
N LEU A 326 7.77 0.88 -7.09
CA LEU A 326 8.79 1.14 -6.08
C LEU A 326 10.01 1.81 -6.72
N THR A 327 10.48 1.23 -7.82
CA THR A 327 11.70 1.62 -8.51
C THR A 327 11.46 2.90 -9.32
N PRO A 328 12.24 3.98 -9.09
CA PRO A 328 12.12 5.20 -9.87
C PRO A 328 12.35 4.96 -11.37
N SER A 329 11.63 5.71 -12.20
CA SER A 329 11.64 5.61 -13.67
C SER A 329 11.16 4.26 -14.22
N GLN A 330 10.57 3.40 -13.39
CA GLN A 330 9.95 2.17 -13.84
C GLN A 330 8.72 2.48 -14.71
N VAL A 331 8.67 1.86 -15.89
CA VAL A 331 7.54 1.96 -16.82
C VAL A 331 6.31 1.27 -16.23
N ILE A 332 5.14 1.85 -16.46
CA ILE A 332 3.83 1.29 -16.12
C ILE A 332 3.12 0.90 -17.41
N LEU A 333 2.61 -0.32 -17.48
CA LEU A 333 1.78 -0.81 -18.57
C LEU A 333 0.32 -0.80 -18.14
N LEU A 334 -0.54 -0.17 -18.92
CA LEU A 334 -1.98 -0.09 -18.67
C LEU A 334 -2.73 -0.67 -19.87
N GLY A 335 -3.50 -1.73 -19.63
CA GLY A 335 -4.15 -2.55 -20.66
C GLY A 335 -3.54 -3.95 -20.79
N SER A 336 -2.31 -4.17 -20.30
CA SER A 336 -1.65 -5.48 -20.30
C SER A 336 -0.70 -5.67 -19.13
N ASN A 337 -0.40 -6.93 -18.81
CA ASN A 337 0.62 -7.29 -17.83
C ASN A 337 1.96 -7.49 -18.49
N SER A 338 3.03 -7.22 -17.74
CA SER A 338 4.39 -7.37 -18.23
C SER A 338 4.69 -8.82 -18.60
N THR A 339 5.26 -9.05 -19.79
CA THR A 339 5.74 -10.38 -20.20
C THR A 339 7.22 -10.59 -19.91
N THR A 340 7.91 -9.60 -19.33
CA THR A 340 9.33 -9.71 -18.98
C THR A 340 9.49 -10.34 -17.59
N ALA A 341 10.51 -11.19 -17.43
CA ALA A 341 10.79 -11.83 -16.14
C ALA A 341 11.25 -10.79 -15.10
N GLY A 342 10.58 -10.75 -13.94
CA GLY A 342 10.69 -9.68 -12.94
C GLY A 342 9.90 -8.45 -13.40
N GLY A 343 8.58 -8.59 -13.52
CA GLY A 343 7.70 -7.74 -14.33
C GLY A 343 7.77 -6.25 -14.03
N GLN A 344 7.41 -5.47 -15.04
CA GLN A 344 7.04 -4.07 -14.87
C GLN A 344 5.61 -4.00 -14.33
N LEU A 345 5.26 -2.93 -13.63
CA LEU A 345 3.92 -2.72 -13.11
C LEU A 345 2.94 -2.71 -14.28
N GLY A 346 2.16 -3.77 -14.41
CA GLY A 346 1.20 -3.96 -15.48
C GLY A 346 -0.18 -4.17 -14.89
N LEU A 347 -1.20 -3.56 -15.50
CA LEU A 347 -2.60 -3.77 -15.12
C LEU A 347 -3.44 -3.97 -16.37
N THR A 348 -4.15 -5.09 -16.45
CA THR A 348 -5.16 -5.32 -17.49
C THR A 348 -6.45 -4.57 -17.20
N ASP A 349 -7.29 -4.39 -18.23
CA ASP A 349 -8.66 -3.89 -18.07
C ASP A 349 -9.48 -4.74 -17.07
N VAL A 350 -9.26 -6.06 -17.06
CA VAL A 350 -9.94 -6.97 -16.11
C VAL A 350 -9.52 -6.71 -14.67
N GLU A 351 -8.26 -6.38 -14.42
CA GLU A 351 -7.75 -6.06 -13.09
C GLU A 351 -8.21 -4.68 -12.63
N LEU A 352 -8.18 -3.69 -13.52
CA LEU A 352 -8.70 -2.35 -13.23
C LEU A 352 -10.20 -2.39 -12.92
N ASN A 353 -10.97 -3.22 -13.60
CA ASN A 353 -12.39 -3.46 -13.34
C ASN A 353 -12.69 -4.18 -12.01
N ARG A 354 -11.67 -4.56 -11.25
CA ARG A 354 -11.82 -5.10 -9.88
C ARG A 354 -11.61 -4.05 -8.80
N LEU A 355 -11.19 -2.85 -9.18
CA LEU A 355 -10.97 -1.74 -8.29
C LEU A 355 -12.29 -0.97 -8.12
N HIS A 356 -12.71 -0.81 -6.86
CA HIS A 356 -13.87 -0.03 -6.47
C HIS A 356 -13.37 1.10 -5.57
N VAL A 357 -13.31 2.31 -6.09
CA VAL A 357 -12.68 3.47 -5.45
C VAL A 357 -13.68 4.63 -5.44
N ALA A 358 -14.18 4.97 -4.25
CA ALA A 358 -15.13 6.06 -4.09
C ALA A 358 -14.50 7.45 -4.32
N GLY A 359 -13.21 7.60 -4.05
CA GLY A 359 -12.43 8.81 -4.34
C GLY A 359 -11.67 8.69 -5.65
N VAL A 360 -10.41 9.13 -5.64
CA VAL A 360 -9.54 9.12 -6.83
C VAL A 360 -8.73 7.83 -6.89
N LEU A 361 -8.73 7.17 -8.05
CA LEU A 361 -7.72 6.16 -8.40
C LEU A 361 -6.52 6.88 -9.03
N THR A 362 -5.36 6.77 -8.39
CA THR A 362 -4.08 7.29 -8.91
C THR A 362 -3.21 6.13 -9.36
N ILE A 363 -2.79 6.15 -10.62
CA ILE A 363 -1.77 5.25 -11.15
C ILE A 363 -0.49 6.03 -11.41
N GLY A 364 0.60 5.54 -10.83
CA GLY A 364 1.92 6.14 -10.90
C GLY A 364 2.16 7.24 -9.86
N SER A 365 3.30 7.90 -9.99
CA SER A 365 3.77 8.96 -9.11
C SER A 365 4.74 9.87 -9.85
N ALA A 366 5.17 10.96 -9.19
CA ALA A 366 6.22 11.83 -9.71
C ALA A 366 7.60 11.15 -9.84
N GLN A 367 7.74 9.89 -9.42
CA GLN A 367 8.95 9.09 -9.60
C GLN A 367 8.77 8.00 -10.66
N SER A 368 7.56 7.78 -11.17
CA SER A 368 7.30 6.75 -12.19
C SER A 368 7.93 7.11 -13.52
N GLY A 369 8.33 6.09 -14.28
CA GLY A 369 8.69 6.20 -15.70
C GLY A 369 7.45 6.32 -16.57
N GLU A 370 7.62 6.14 -17.88
CA GLU A 370 6.51 6.25 -18.84
C GLU A 370 5.29 5.41 -18.42
N ILE A 371 4.09 5.97 -18.65
CA ILE A 371 2.84 5.19 -18.60
C ILE A 371 2.48 4.88 -20.04
N GLN A 372 2.46 3.60 -20.38
CA GLN A 372 2.14 3.10 -21.71
C GLN A 372 0.74 2.50 -21.67
N LEU A 373 -0.17 3.08 -22.45
CA LEU A 373 -1.48 2.50 -22.71
C LEU A 373 -1.30 1.45 -23.80
N THR A 374 -1.42 0.17 -23.45
CA THR A 374 -1.05 -0.97 -24.30
C THR A 374 -2.24 -1.76 -24.84
N ALA A 375 -3.44 -1.48 -24.34
CA ALA A 375 -4.72 -1.96 -24.84
C ALA A 375 -5.86 -1.08 -24.29
N SER A 376 -7.05 -1.19 -24.87
CA SER A 376 -8.22 -0.41 -24.43
C SER A 376 -8.61 -0.71 -22.98
N ILE A 377 -8.97 0.34 -22.24
CA ILE A 377 -9.40 0.32 -20.84
C ILE A 377 -10.77 0.97 -20.72
N ASP A 378 -11.70 0.31 -20.06
CA ASP A 378 -13.06 0.81 -19.82
C ASP A 378 -13.43 0.67 -18.35
N LEU A 379 -13.45 1.81 -17.65
CA LEU A 379 -13.80 1.93 -16.24
C LEU A 379 -15.26 2.36 -16.03
N VAL A 380 -16.09 2.39 -17.08
CA VAL A 380 -17.46 2.90 -17.05
C VAL A 380 -18.50 1.81 -17.36
N SER A 381 -18.12 0.73 -18.04
CA SER A 381 -19.04 -0.39 -18.35
C SER A 381 -19.32 -1.33 -17.18
N THR A 382 -18.56 -1.23 -16.08
CA THR A 382 -18.81 -1.94 -14.83
C THR A 382 -19.58 -1.04 -13.84
N PRO A 383 -20.63 -1.53 -13.16
CA PRO A 383 -21.56 -0.64 -12.43
C PRO A 383 -21.02 0.04 -11.17
N GLU A 384 -19.83 -0.33 -10.70
CA GLU A 384 -19.18 0.13 -9.45
C GLU A 384 -17.65 -0.03 -9.65
N ASP A 385 -16.69 0.85 -9.39
CA ASP A 385 -16.62 2.29 -9.08
C ASP A 385 -15.17 2.75 -9.42
N VAL A 386 -14.94 3.49 -10.51
CA VAL A 386 -13.81 4.44 -10.64
C VAL A 386 -14.31 5.62 -11.48
N THR A 387 -14.56 6.75 -10.84
CA THR A 387 -15.06 7.95 -11.56
C THR A 387 -13.95 8.94 -11.89
N ASP A 388 -12.99 9.10 -10.98
CA ASP A 388 -11.83 9.95 -11.13
C ASP A 388 -10.56 9.11 -11.26
N LEU A 389 -9.93 9.16 -12.43
CA LEU A 389 -8.63 8.53 -12.70
C LEU A 389 -7.55 9.60 -12.84
N HIS A 390 -6.47 9.45 -12.08
CA HIS A 390 -5.27 10.26 -12.18
C HIS A 390 -4.12 9.39 -12.69
N LEU A 391 -3.52 9.80 -13.80
CA LEU A 391 -2.27 9.22 -14.30
C LEU A 391 -1.14 10.21 -14.03
N ILE A 392 -0.18 9.81 -13.20
CA ILE A 392 0.93 10.68 -12.77
C ILE A 392 2.26 10.01 -13.08
N THR A 393 3.13 10.71 -13.80
CA THR A 393 4.46 10.22 -14.15
C THR A 393 5.47 11.36 -14.31
N SER A 394 6.76 11.05 -14.12
CA SER A 394 7.86 11.92 -14.54
C SER A 394 8.26 11.74 -16.01
N GLY A 395 7.84 10.63 -16.63
CA GLY A 395 8.01 10.32 -18.04
C GLY A 395 6.83 10.79 -18.89
N ALA A 396 6.67 10.17 -20.06
CA ALA A 396 5.55 10.43 -20.96
C ALA A 396 4.34 9.54 -20.62
N ILE A 397 3.13 10.01 -20.97
CA ILE A 397 1.96 9.15 -21.13
C ILE A 397 1.81 8.94 -22.64
N VAL A 398 1.86 7.70 -23.09
CA VAL A 398 1.88 7.35 -24.52
C VAL A 398 0.87 6.27 -24.84
N ASP A 399 0.28 6.37 -26.02
CA ASP A 399 -0.35 5.25 -26.68
C ASP A 399 0.73 4.29 -27.21
N SER A 400 0.59 3.02 -26.89
CA SER A 400 1.49 1.93 -27.24
C SER A 400 0.75 0.65 -27.63
N ASP A 401 -0.56 0.72 -27.88
CA ASP A 401 -1.35 -0.45 -28.31
C ASP A 401 -1.03 -0.85 -29.77
N GLY A 402 -0.52 0.10 -30.57
CA GLY A 402 -0.18 -0.07 -31.98
C GLY A 402 -1.40 -0.29 -32.89
N ALA A 403 -2.60 -0.09 -32.36
CA ALA A 403 -3.87 -0.16 -33.04
C ALA A 403 -4.34 1.26 -33.42
N SER A 404 -5.32 1.32 -34.32
CA SER A 404 -6.02 2.57 -34.63
C SER A 404 -7.33 2.54 -33.85
N ASP A 405 -7.22 2.51 -32.53
CA ASP A 405 -8.38 2.34 -31.65
C ASP A 405 -9.12 3.68 -31.52
N PRO A 406 -10.45 3.74 -31.74
CA PRO A 406 -11.19 5.01 -31.66
C PRO A 406 -11.31 5.53 -30.22
N THR A 407 -10.98 4.71 -29.22
CA THR A 407 -11.00 5.05 -27.79
C THR A 407 -10.12 4.06 -27.03
N LEU A 408 -9.01 4.55 -26.48
CA LEU A 408 -8.06 3.77 -25.69
C LEU A 408 -8.40 3.78 -24.20
N LEU A 409 -8.90 4.90 -23.67
CA LEU A 409 -9.25 5.04 -22.26
C LEU A 409 -10.64 5.65 -22.06
N THR A 410 -11.53 4.90 -21.39
CA THR A 410 -12.87 5.37 -21.01
C THR A 410 -12.98 5.50 -19.49
N VAL A 411 -13.20 6.72 -19.01
CA VAL A 411 -13.45 7.07 -17.60
C VAL A 411 -14.22 8.38 -17.54
N LYS A 412 -14.95 8.70 -16.47
CA LYS A 412 -15.71 9.98 -16.42
C LYS A 412 -14.79 11.19 -16.33
N ASN A 413 -13.88 11.19 -15.37
CA ASN A 413 -12.99 12.31 -15.12
C ASN A 413 -11.54 11.83 -15.19
N LEU A 414 -10.74 12.50 -16.00
CA LEU A 414 -9.35 12.14 -16.22
C LEU A 414 -8.42 13.31 -15.89
N THR A 415 -7.42 13.05 -15.07
CA THR A 415 -6.29 13.95 -14.84
C THR A 415 -5.01 13.29 -15.33
N LEU A 416 -4.30 13.95 -16.23
CA LEU A 416 -3.01 13.53 -16.76
C LEU A 416 -1.92 14.49 -16.27
N THR A 417 -0.85 13.97 -15.66
CA THR A 417 0.32 14.74 -15.25
C THR A 417 1.59 14.03 -15.68
N ALA A 418 2.31 14.60 -16.65
CA ALA A 418 3.44 13.94 -17.32
C ALA A 418 4.44 14.93 -17.95
N ALA A 419 5.61 14.45 -18.36
CA ALA A 419 6.58 15.24 -19.14
C ALA A 419 6.13 15.51 -20.59
N SER A 420 5.31 14.61 -21.17
CA SER A 420 4.55 14.79 -22.40
C SER A 420 3.33 13.87 -22.40
N ILE A 421 2.31 14.21 -23.20
CA ILE A 421 1.06 13.43 -23.28
C ILE A 421 0.75 13.17 -24.76
N GLY A 422 0.75 11.90 -25.16
CA GLY A 422 0.56 11.49 -26.54
C GLY A 422 1.68 11.93 -27.47
N ASN A 423 1.55 11.53 -28.73
CA ASN A 423 2.41 11.90 -29.85
C ASN A 423 1.55 12.30 -31.05
N SER A 424 2.16 12.92 -32.06
CA SER A 424 1.45 13.30 -33.28
C SER A 424 1.09 12.08 -34.15
N GLY A 425 -0.03 12.14 -34.88
CA GLY A 425 -0.49 11.06 -35.74
C GLY A 425 -1.41 10.11 -34.97
N ASP A 426 -1.46 8.83 -35.35
CA ASP A 426 -2.25 7.79 -34.69
C ASP A 426 -1.58 7.31 -33.37
N ALA A 427 -1.01 8.24 -32.60
CA ALA A 427 -0.35 7.96 -31.32
C ALA A 427 -0.67 9.05 -30.29
N ASP A 428 -1.72 9.81 -30.55
CA ASP A 428 -2.40 10.64 -29.57
C ASP A 428 -3.06 9.77 -28.51
N ILE A 429 -3.41 10.37 -27.39
CA ILE A 429 -4.15 9.63 -26.37
C ILE A 429 -5.63 9.70 -26.71
N ASP A 430 -6.17 8.60 -27.25
CA ASP A 430 -7.60 8.45 -27.53
C ASP A 430 -8.39 8.20 -26.24
N ILE A 431 -9.21 9.16 -25.84
CA ILE A 431 -9.98 9.11 -24.61
C ILE A 431 -11.48 9.28 -24.85
N LYS A 432 -12.26 8.85 -23.86
CA LYS A 432 -13.67 9.16 -23.75
C LYS A 432 -13.97 9.56 -22.31
N VAL A 433 -14.13 10.85 -22.09
CA VAL A 433 -14.25 11.45 -20.75
C VAL A 433 -15.24 12.60 -20.75
N ASP A 434 -15.93 12.80 -19.62
CA ASP A 434 -16.76 13.99 -19.40
C ASP A 434 -15.86 15.21 -19.12
N THR A 435 -14.82 15.00 -18.30
CA THR A 435 -13.90 16.06 -17.90
C THR A 435 -12.43 15.68 -18.04
N LEU A 436 -11.61 16.66 -18.44
CA LEU A 436 -10.18 16.49 -18.64
C LEU A 436 -9.37 17.58 -17.93
N ALA A 437 -8.36 17.15 -17.18
CA ALA A 437 -7.22 17.98 -16.81
C ALA A 437 -5.94 17.38 -17.39
N ALA A 438 -5.14 18.17 -18.08
CA ALA A 438 -3.92 17.68 -18.74
C ALA A 438 -2.75 18.64 -18.50
N ASN A 439 -1.78 18.19 -17.72
CA ASN A 439 -0.69 19.02 -17.24
C ASN A 439 0.66 18.45 -17.66
N THR A 440 1.40 19.23 -18.44
CA THR A 440 2.74 18.90 -18.89
C THR A 440 3.59 20.13 -19.13
N SER A 441 4.91 19.99 -19.01
CA SER A 441 5.85 20.99 -19.53
C SER A 441 6.04 20.90 -21.05
N GLY A 442 5.61 19.80 -21.68
CA GLY A 442 5.82 19.49 -23.09
C GLY A 442 4.59 19.71 -23.96
N THR A 443 4.56 19.00 -25.08
CA THR A 443 3.41 18.98 -26.00
C THR A 443 2.39 17.94 -25.57
N GLN A 444 1.12 18.24 -25.83
CA GLN A 444 -0.01 17.33 -25.68
C GLN A 444 -0.63 17.01 -27.05
N PHE A 445 -0.95 15.75 -27.28
CA PHE A 445 -1.76 15.25 -28.38
C PHE A 445 -2.84 14.33 -27.82
N ILE A 446 -4.09 14.78 -27.89
CA ILE A 446 -5.24 14.10 -27.29
C ILE A 446 -6.37 14.07 -28.33
N ALA A 447 -6.95 12.90 -28.53
CA ALA A 447 -8.19 12.71 -29.25
C ALA A 447 -9.27 12.31 -28.25
N GLU A 448 -10.44 12.93 -28.35
CA GLU A 448 -11.59 12.66 -27.51
C GLU A 448 -12.78 12.32 -28.41
N ASN A 449 -13.49 11.23 -28.10
CA ASN A 449 -14.46 10.65 -29.01
C ASN A 449 -15.86 11.32 -28.94
N ASP A 450 -16.24 11.85 -27.79
CA ASP A 450 -17.51 12.55 -27.57
C ASP A 450 -17.27 14.05 -27.37
N GLY A 451 -17.74 14.68 -26.29
CA GLY A 451 -17.44 16.07 -25.97
C GLY A 451 -16.75 16.16 -24.62
N VAL A 452 -15.93 17.19 -24.43
CA VAL A 452 -15.07 17.31 -23.25
C VAL A 452 -15.22 18.67 -22.56
N THR A 453 -15.20 18.63 -21.23
CA THR A 453 -15.09 19.82 -20.38
C THR A 453 -13.69 19.91 -19.79
N LEU A 454 -12.96 20.97 -20.10
CA LEU A 454 -11.61 21.21 -19.60
C LEU A 454 -11.66 21.77 -18.18
N ARG A 455 -10.98 21.10 -17.26
CA ARG A 455 -10.84 21.53 -15.85
C ARG A 455 -9.55 22.32 -15.63
N GLY A 456 -8.53 22.04 -16.45
CA GLY A 456 -7.27 22.76 -16.43
C GLY A 456 -6.25 22.14 -17.37
N VAL A 457 -5.49 22.98 -18.06
CA VAL A 457 -4.48 22.55 -19.01
C VAL A 457 -3.21 23.37 -18.81
N ILE A 458 -2.08 22.70 -18.73
CA ILE A 458 -0.76 23.33 -18.75
C ILE A 458 0.06 22.64 -19.84
N ALA A 459 0.54 23.38 -20.84
CA ALA A 459 1.30 22.82 -21.94
C ALA A 459 2.28 23.82 -22.58
N ALA A 460 3.30 23.28 -23.26
CA ALA A 460 4.03 24.03 -24.28
C ALA A 460 3.22 24.14 -25.58
N ALA A 461 2.50 23.07 -25.96
CA ALA A 461 1.54 23.08 -27.06
C ALA A 461 0.41 22.09 -26.74
N PHE A 462 -0.82 22.47 -27.03
CA PHE A 462 -2.01 21.69 -26.72
C PHE A 462 -2.75 21.35 -28.01
N ASN A 463 -2.73 20.09 -28.42
CA ASN A 463 -3.47 19.60 -29.58
C ASN A 463 -4.61 18.72 -29.07
N LEU A 464 -5.85 19.20 -29.21
CA LEU A 464 -7.05 18.48 -28.82
C LEU A 464 -7.99 18.37 -30.01
N VAL A 465 -8.35 17.14 -30.36
CA VAL A 465 -9.42 16.84 -31.32
C VAL A 465 -10.54 16.17 -30.55
N SER A 466 -11.72 16.77 -30.50
CA SER A 466 -12.91 16.20 -29.87
C SER A 466 -13.98 15.89 -30.93
N GLY A 467 -14.66 14.75 -30.80
CA GLY A 467 -15.79 14.35 -31.64
C GLY A 467 -17.05 15.22 -31.44
N GLY A 468 -17.02 16.11 -30.44
CA GLY A 468 -18.13 16.83 -29.87
C GLY A 468 -17.70 18.23 -29.40
N PRO A 469 -18.45 18.87 -28.49
CA PRO A 469 -18.11 20.21 -28.03
C PRO A 469 -16.88 20.20 -27.11
N ILE A 470 -16.04 21.22 -27.24
CA ILE A 470 -15.00 21.55 -26.27
C ILE A 470 -15.53 22.71 -25.43
N THR A 471 -15.62 22.48 -24.12
CA THR A 471 -16.06 23.47 -23.12
C THR A 471 -15.06 23.54 -21.97
N ASP A 472 -15.24 24.46 -21.03
CA ASP A 472 -14.50 24.50 -19.78
C ASP A 472 -15.40 24.59 -18.53
N ASP A 473 -14.85 24.13 -17.41
CA ASP A 473 -15.49 24.25 -16.10
C ASP A 473 -15.42 25.70 -15.61
N ALA A 474 -16.36 26.12 -14.76
CA ALA A 474 -16.50 27.52 -14.29
C ALA A 474 -15.31 28.12 -13.48
N ASN A 475 -14.19 27.40 -13.33
CA ASN A 475 -12.94 27.93 -12.76
C ASN A 475 -11.73 27.31 -13.47
N ALA A 476 -11.87 27.00 -14.75
CA ALA A 476 -10.82 26.32 -15.49
C ALA A 476 -9.60 27.22 -15.65
N SER A 477 -8.42 26.62 -15.53
CA SER A 477 -7.16 27.32 -15.75
C SER A 477 -6.41 26.64 -16.89
N THR A 478 -6.44 27.25 -18.07
CA THR A 478 -5.73 26.81 -19.26
C THR A 478 -4.60 27.78 -19.59
N THR A 479 -3.36 27.26 -19.58
CA THR A 479 -2.16 28.00 -19.93
C THR A 479 -1.34 27.19 -20.94
N VAL A 480 -1.31 27.67 -22.17
CA VAL A 480 -0.56 27.07 -23.27
C VAL A 480 0.48 28.07 -23.73
N THR A 481 1.76 27.81 -23.52
CA THR A 481 2.81 28.80 -23.85
C THR A 481 3.08 28.95 -25.35
N GLY A 482 2.71 27.95 -26.14
CA GLY A 482 2.73 27.95 -27.61
C GLY A 482 1.32 27.84 -28.18
N ASN A 483 1.15 27.02 -29.22
CA ASN A 483 -0.12 26.90 -29.94
C ASN A 483 -1.13 26.03 -29.18
N ALA A 484 -2.34 26.55 -28.97
CA ALA A 484 -3.53 25.79 -28.63
C ALA A 484 -4.30 25.45 -29.92
N ASN A 485 -4.15 24.21 -30.39
CA ASN A 485 -4.79 23.68 -31.58
C ASN A 485 -6.01 22.84 -31.20
N LEU A 486 -7.19 23.39 -31.43
CA LEU A 486 -8.46 22.86 -30.94
C LEU A 486 -9.37 22.52 -32.12
N ALA A 487 -9.85 21.29 -32.18
CA ALA A 487 -10.85 20.86 -33.16
C ALA A 487 -12.05 20.23 -32.44
N GLY A 488 -13.25 20.69 -32.75
CA GLY A 488 -14.48 20.19 -32.12
C GLY A 488 -15.72 20.59 -32.90
N THR A 489 -16.89 20.06 -32.53
CA THR A 489 -18.16 20.47 -33.16
C THR A 489 -18.59 21.89 -32.77
N SER A 490 -18.15 22.35 -31.60
CA SER A 490 -18.19 23.73 -31.12
C SER A 490 -17.11 23.92 -30.06
N ILE A 491 -16.65 25.15 -29.86
CA ILE A 491 -15.61 25.49 -28.89
C ILE A 491 -16.10 26.65 -28.05
N THR A 492 -16.11 26.52 -26.73
CA THR A 492 -16.48 27.59 -25.78
C THR A 492 -15.48 27.56 -24.63
N LEU A 493 -14.66 28.60 -24.48
CA LEU A 493 -13.58 28.64 -23.48
C LEU A 493 -13.47 30.03 -22.86
N GLY A 494 -13.16 30.09 -21.57
CA GLY A 494 -13.07 31.33 -20.81
C GLY A 494 -14.44 32.00 -20.63
N ASP A 495 -15.53 31.24 -20.69
CA ASP A 495 -16.88 31.82 -20.77
C ASP A 495 -17.40 32.36 -19.43
N THR A 496 -16.73 32.04 -18.32
CA THR A 496 -17.00 32.62 -17.01
C THR A 496 -15.88 33.57 -16.55
N ALA A 497 -16.24 34.56 -15.73
CA ALA A 497 -15.29 35.57 -15.23
C ALA A 497 -14.23 35.02 -14.26
N THR A 498 -14.35 33.75 -13.87
CA THR A 498 -13.41 33.04 -12.98
C THR A 498 -12.47 32.11 -13.74
N ASP A 499 -12.70 31.90 -15.03
CA ASP A 499 -11.82 31.13 -15.87
C ASP A 499 -10.54 31.91 -16.16
N THR A 500 -9.51 31.18 -16.55
CA THR A 500 -8.28 31.75 -17.07
C THR A 500 -7.90 30.98 -18.32
N PHE A 501 -7.92 31.65 -19.47
CA PHE A 501 -7.48 31.07 -20.73
C PHE A 501 -6.39 31.93 -21.35
N ASN A 502 -5.19 31.39 -21.45
CA ASN A 502 -4.05 32.04 -22.09
C ASN A 502 -3.35 31.06 -23.02
N ALA A 503 -3.25 31.41 -24.30
CA ALA A 503 -2.46 30.71 -25.29
C ALA A 503 -1.40 31.65 -25.89
N GLY A 504 -0.24 31.10 -26.26
CA GLY A 504 0.75 31.86 -27.04
C GLY A 504 0.21 32.15 -28.44
N SER A 505 -0.49 31.18 -29.01
CA SER A 505 -1.23 31.32 -30.26
C SER A 505 -2.36 30.29 -30.33
N ILE A 506 -3.32 30.49 -31.23
CA ILE A 506 -4.52 29.66 -31.33
C ILE A 506 -4.74 29.17 -32.77
N THR A 507 -5.12 27.91 -32.89
CA THR A 507 -5.73 27.34 -34.10
C THR A 507 -7.08 26.70 -33.72
N VAL A 508 -8.17 27.09 -34.37
CA VAL A 508 -9.53 26.57 -34.10
C VAL A 508 -10.17 25.98 -35.34
N ASN A 509 -10.65 24.74 -35.24
CA ASN A 509 -11.34 24.05 -36.33
C ASN A 509 -12.68 23.51 -35.87
N SER A 510 -13.75 24.23 -36.20
CA SER A 510 -15.11 23.88 -35.81
C SER A 510 -16.09 24.01 -36.97
N THR A 511 -17.00 23.05 -37.03
CA THR A 511 -18.17 23.12 -37.93
C THR A 511 -19.31 23.96 -37.33
N GLY A 512 -19.24 24.26 -36.03
CA GLY A 512 -20.21 25.04 -35.29
C GLY A 512 -19.63 26.34 -34.73
N ALA A 513 -20.20 26.83 -33.63
CA ALA A 513 -19.78 28.08 -33.01
C ALA A 513 -18.43 27.93 -32.29
N VAL A 514 -17.61 28.97 -32.35
CA VAL A 514 -16.40 29.17 -31.55
C VAL A 514 -16.61 30.43 -30.73
N ALA A 515 -16.49 30.35 -29.41
CA ALA A 515 -16.52 31.46 -28.47
C ALA A 515 -15.33 31.33 -27.52
N ILE A 516 -14.39 32.26 -27.56
CA ILE A 516 -13.19 32.23 -26.71
C ILE A 516 -13.03 33.60 -26.07
N SER A 517 -12.95 33.62 -24.74
CA SER A 517 -12.46 34.77 -23.99
C SER A 517 -11.02 34.48 -23.56
N GLU A 518 -10.06 35.22 -24.11
CA GLU A 518 -8.64 35.05 -23.84
C GLU A 518 -8.09 36.19 -22.98
N ASP A 519 -7.43 35.83 -21.88
CA ASP A 519 -6.87 36.77 -20.90
C ASP A 519 -5.53 37.36 -21.32
N SER A 520 -4.99 36.90 -22.46
CA SER A 520 -3.79 37.43 -23.11
C SER A 520 -4.10 38.02 -24.48
N ALA A 521 -3.07 38.48 -25.20
CA ALA A 521 -3.19 38.74 -26.64
C ALA A 521 -3.43 37.42 -27.38
N THR A 522 -4.27 37.46 -28.41
CA THR A 522 -4.55 36.32 -29.28
C THR A 522 -3.78 36.45 -30.59
N GLU A 523 -3.01 35.43 -30.94
CA GLU A 523 -2.44 35.28 -32.29
C GLU A 523 -3.09 34.08 -32.99
N LEU A 524 -3.83 34.32 -34.07
CA LEU A 524 -4.42 33.25 -34.87
C LEU A 524 -3.37 32.67 -35.83
N THR A 525 -3.21 31.36 -35.84
CA THR A 525 -2.23 30.67 -36.71
C THR A 525 -2.87 29.55 -37.51
N GLY A 526 -2.18 29.13 -38.57
CA GLY A 526 -2.60 27.97 -39.36
C GLY A 526 -3.96 28.19 -40.04
N THR A 527 -4.74 27.10 -40.16
CA THR A 527 -6.08 27.14 -40.76
C THR A 527 -7.13 27.10 -39.67
N ASN A 528 -8.01 28.11 -39.69
CA ASN A 528 -9.07 28.33 -38.75
C ASN A 528 -10.43 28.27 -39.45
N THR A 529 -11.37 27.52 -38.87
CA THR A 529 -12.73 27.36 -39.40
C THR A 529 -13.77 27.47 -38.30
N ALA A 530 -14.87 28.19 -38.57
CA ALA A 530 -16.01 28.29 -37.66
C ALA A 530 -17.32 28.60 -38.41
N ALA A 531 -18.46 28.20 -37.82
CA ALA A 531 -19.77 28.70 -38.25
C ALA A 531 -19.98 30.16 -37.79
N SER A 532 -19.61 30.45 -36.55
CA SER A 532 -19.50 31.80 -35.99
C SER A 532 -18.29 31.85 -35.10
N LEU A 533 -17.59 32.98 -35.08
CA LEU A 533 -16.44 33.20 -34.22
C LEU A 533 -16.75 34.38 -33.31
N ASN A 534 -16.79 34.16 -31.99
CA ASN A 534 -16.70 35.21 -30.98
C ASN A 534 -15.33 35.08 -30.32
N LEU A 535 -14.48 36.10 -30.47
CA LEU A 535 -13.15 36.11 -29.90
C LEU A 535 -12.95 37.40 -29.11
N ASP A 536 -13.00 37.27 -27.80
CA ASP A 536 -12.83 38.36 -26.84
C ASP A 536 -11.43 38.24 -26.21
N SER A 537 -10.48 39.06 -26.64
CA SER A 537 -9.12 39.11 -26.10
C SER A 537 -8.94 40.33 -25.21
N THR A 538 -8.29 40.18 -24.04
CA THR A 538 -7.87 41.34 -23.25
C THR A 538 -6.70 42.09 -23.88
N GLY A 539 -5.95 41.43 -24.77
CA GLY A 539 -4.80 41.95 -25.50
C GLY A 539 -5.14 42.36 -26.94
N ALA A 540 -4.16 42.28 -27.84
CA ALA A 540 -4.39 42.48 -29.27
C ALA A 540 -4.82 41.16 -29.92
N ILE A 541 -5.63 41.24 -30.98
CA ILE A 541 -5.91 40.10 -31.87
C ILE A 541 -5.06 40.29 -33.13
N THR A 542 -4.16 39.36 -33.39
CA THR A 542 -3.29 39.32 -34.57
C THR A 542 -3.40 37.99 -35.31
N ASP A 543 -2.80 37.89 -36.48
CA ASP A 543 -2.55 36.62 -37.17
C ASP A 543 -1.06 36.44 -37.53
N ASP A 544 -0.63 35.18 -37.58
CA ASP A 544 0.70 34.80 -38.08
C ASP A 544 0.70 34.81 -39.62
N ALA A 545 1.88 34.89 -40.23
CA ALA A 545 2.01 34.83 -41.67
C ALA A 545 1.46 33.52 -42.24
N ASN A 546 0.67 33.62 -43.30
CA ASN A 546 -0.06 32.55 -43.96
C ASN A 546 -1.25 32.00 -43.14
N ALA A 547 -1.73 32.70 -42.11
CA ALA A 547 -2.95 32.32 -41.42
C ALA A 547 -4.16 32.39 -42.37
N SER A 548 -5.05 31.41 -42.26
CA SER A 548 -6.29 31.34 -43.05
C SER A 548 -7.47 31.16 -42.12
N THR A 549 -8.30 32.18 -41.98
CA THR A 549 -9.50 32.16 -41.14
C THR A 549 -10.74 32.24 -42.01
N THR A 550 -11.60 31.22 -41.89
CA THR A 550 -12.88 31.15 -42.61
C THR A 550 -14.03 31.01 -41.63
N VAL A 551 -14.86 32.05 -41.54
CA VAL A 551 -16.07 32.10 -40.72
C VAL A 551 -17.30 32.20 -41.64
N THR A 552 -18.19 31.23 -41.62
CA THR A 552 -19.34 31.24 -42.55
C THR A 552 -20.40 32.28 -42.18
N GLY A 553 -20.55 32.55 -40.87
CA GLY A 553 -21.45 33.54 -40.30
C GLY A 553 -20.73 34.80 -39.84
N ASN A 554 -21.05 35.25 -38.62
CA ASN A 554 -20.45 36.44 -38.02
C ASN A 554 -19.11 36.10 -37.36
N ALA A 555 -18.08 36.90 -37.66
CA ALA A 555 -16.88 37.03 -36.84
C ALA A 555 -17.03 38.26 -35.94
N ASP A 556 -17.25 38.05 -34.65
CA ASP A 556 -17.22 39.06 -33.60
C ASP A 556 -15.85 39.03 -32.93
N LEU A 557 -15.15 40.16 -32.96
CA LEU A 557 -13.78 40.28 -32.51
C LEU A 557 -13.68 41.47 -31.55
N ALA A 558 -13.23 41.23 -30.32
CA ALA A 558 -12.95 42.27 -29.35
C ALA A 558 -11.51 42.19 -28.85
N GLY A 559 -10.78 43.29 -28.90
CA GLY A 559 -9.40 43.35 -28.41
C GLY A 559 -8.83 44.75 -28.53
N THR A 560 -7.78 45.07 -27.78
CA THR A 560 -7.17 46.41 -27.74
C THR A 560 -6.70 46.94 -29.10
N SER A 561 -6.42 46.04 -30.04
CA SER A 561 -6.23 46.30 -31.46
C SER A 561 -6.48 45.01 -32.23
N ILE A 562 -6.95 45.11 -33.48
CA ILE A 562 -7.24 43.96 -34.33
C ILE A 562 -6.51 44.14 -35.67
N THR A 563 -5.55 43.27 -35.96
CA THR A 563 -4.74 43.25 -37.19
C THR A 563 -4.81 41.85 -37.77
N LEU A 564 -5.61 41.68 -38.83
CA LEU A 564 -5.83 40.38 -39.47
C LEU A 564 -5.69 40.52 -40.98
N GLY A 565 -5.13 39.51 -41.63
CA GLY A 565 -4.99 39.52 -43.08
C GLY A 565 -3.99 40.57 -43.59
N ASP A 566 -2.99 40.93 -42.78
CA ASP A 566 -2.11 42.06 -43.03
C ASP A 566 -0.92 41.72 -43.94
N THR A 567 -0.61 40.43 -44.12
CA THR A 567 0.34 39.94 -45.13
C THR A 567 -0.38 39.46 -46.39
N ALA A 568 0.33 39.49 -47.52
CA ALA A 568 -0.23 39.11 -48.82
C ALA A 568 -0.61 37.62 -48.93
N THR A 569 -0.16 36.81 -47.97
CA THR A 569 -0.39 35.36 -47.90
C THR A 569 -1.54 34.96 -46.98
N ASP A 570 -2.01 35.88 -46.15
CA ASP A 570 -3.09 35.62 -45.23
C ASP A 570 -4.44 35.60 -45.94
N THR A 571 -5.42 34.96 -45.33
CA THR A 571 -6.79 34.96 -45.82
C THR A 571 -7.74 35.11 -44.65
N PHE A 572 -8.57 36.15 -44.67
CA PHE A 572 -9.66 36.33 -43.70
C PHE A 572 -10.99 36.46 -44.43
N ASN A 573 -11.83 35.43 -44.31
CA ASN A 573 -13.15 35.38 -44.92
C ASN A 573 -14.21 35.25 -43.84
N ALA A 574 -15.16 36.18 -43.80
CA ALA A 574 -16.30 36.14 -42.88
C ALA A 574 -17.61 36.51 -43.60
N GLY A 575 -18.74 35.92 -43.21
CA GLY A 575 -20.06 36.30 -43.73
C GLY A 575 -20.46 37.72 -43.33
N SER A 576 -20.16 38.08 -42.08
CA SER A 576 -20.18 39.45 -41.55
C SER A 576 -19.09 39.60 -40.51
N ILE A 577 -18.70 40.85 -40.23
CA ILE A 577 -17.68 41.15 -39.21
C ILE A 577 -18.25 42.20 -38.25
N THR A 578 -18.12 41.93 -36.96
CA THR A 578 -18.31 42.88 -35.85
C THR A 578 -16.95 43.08 -35.19
N VAL A 579 -16.59 44.34 -34.93
CA VAL A 579 -15.26 44.71 -34.42
C VAL A 579 -15.45 45.65 -33.24
N ASN A 580 -14.92 45.25 -32.08
CA ASN A 580 -14.94 45.99 -30.83
C ASN A 580 -13.49 46.24 -30.37
N SER A 581 -12.86 47.26 -30.92
CA SER A 581 -11.45 47.62 -30.61
C SER A 581 -11.29 48.86 -29.75
#